data_AF-A0A4P5S9V5-F1
#
_entry.id   AF-A0A4P5S9V5-F1
#
_cell.length_a   1.000
_cell.length_b   1.000
_cell.length_c   1.000
_cell.angle_alpha   90.00
_cell.angle_beta   90.00
_cell.angle_gamma   90.00
#
_symmetry.space_group_name_H-M   'P 1'
#
loop_
_entity.id
_entity.type
_entity.pdbx_description
1 polymer ?
#
loop_
_entity_poly.entity_id
_entity_poly.type
_entity_poly.pdbx_seq_one_letter_code
_entity_poly.pdbx_strand_id
1 'polypeptide(L)'
;MAIQGRSSRTLIILIHALAYLGIGLWVVIFTMAALGNFPGNKWLAMVGAVAFGLLHFAISWLTTKRSHLVITLGWVLLVGDLGLMFFVTWRAVILVIASVVLLLATIRVMRSVPDTP
;
A
#
# COMPACT_ATOMS: atom_id res chain seq x y z
N MET A 1 -0.74 9.84 28.92
CA MET A 1 -0.84 8.50 28.27
C MET A 1 -2.06 8.30 27.37
N ALA A 2 -3.26 8.84 27.69
CA ALA A 2 -4.48 8.61 26.88
C ALA A 2 -4.44 9.19 25.44
N ILE A 3 -3.72 10.30 25.21
CA ILE A 3 -3.65 10.98 23.91
C ILE A 3 -2.83 10.16 22.88
N GLN A 4 -1.75 9.51 23.34
CA GLN A 4 -0.86 8.70 22.49
C GLN A 4 -1.56 7.44 21.98
N GLY A 5 -2.42 6.83 22.81
CA GLY A 5 -3.25 5.68 22.42
C GLY A 5 -4.33 6.02 21.37
N ARG A 6 -4.96 7.21 21.45
CA ARG A 6 -5.97 7.65 20.47
C ARG A 6 -5.34 7.99 19.10
N SER A 7 -4.16 8.64 19.11
CA SER A 7 -3.41 8.94 17.89
C SER A 7 -2.95 7.67 17.14
N SER A 8 -2.44 6.68 17.89
CA SER A 8 -2.02 5.38 17.32
C SER A 8 -3.18 4.62 16.67
N ARG A 9 -4.37 4.59 17.30
CA ARG A 9 -5.57 3.95 16.70
C ARG A 9 -6.01 4.64 15.41
N THR A 10 -6.00 5.97 15.40
CA THR A 10 -6.41 6.76 14.21
C THR A 10 -5.48 6.49 13.03
N LEU A 11 -4.16 6.41 13.28
CA LEU A 11 -3.18 6.06 12.25
C LEU A 11 -3.35 4.63 11.72
N ILE A 12 -3.61 3.66 12.59
CA ILE A 12 -3.86 2.27 12.16
C ILE A 12 -5.10 2.21 11.27
N ILE A 13 -6.19 2.89 11.64
CA ILE A 13 -7.40 2.98 10.81
C ILE A 13 -7.09 3.62 9.45
N LEU A 14 -6.29 4.69 9.44
CA LEU A 14 -5.87 5.36 8.22
C LEU A 14 -5.07 4.42 7.30
N ILE A 15 -4.13 3.65 7.87
CA ILE A 15 -3.33 2.65 7.12
C ILE A 15 -4.25 1.59 6.50
N HIS A 16 -5.26 1.11 7.22
CA HIS A 16 -6.24 0.16 6.69
C HIS A 16 -7.06 0.78 5.57
N ALA A 17 -7.56 2.00 5.75
CA ALA A 17 -8.34 2.70 4.72
C ALA A 17 -7.52 2.90 3.44
N LEU A 18 -6.27 3.36 3.55
CA LEU A 18 -5.35 3.51 2.42
C LEU A 18 -5.03 2.16 1.76
N ALA A 19 -4.79 1.12 2.57
CA ALA A 19 -4.53 -0.21 2.04
C ALA A 19 -5.72 -0.77 1.25
N TYR A 20 -6.95 -0.63 1.77
CA TYR A 20 -8.16 -1.06 1.06
C TYR A 20 -8.45 -0.24 -0.19
N LEU A 21 -8.18 1.07 -0.18
CA LEU A 21 -8.26 1.88 -1.38
C LEU A 21 -7.29 1.39 -2.46
N GLY A 22 -6.05 1.06 -2.07
CA GLY A 22 -5.07 0.45 -2.97
C GLY A 22 -5.54 -0.90 -3.53
N ILE A 23 -6.07 -1.79 -2.69
CA ILE A 23 -6.66 -3.07 -3.13
C ILE A 23 -7.78 -2.82 -4.14
N GLY A 24 -8.72 -1.92 -3.84
CA GLY A 24 -9.83 -1.60 -4.73
C GLY A 24 -9.36 -1.10 -6.10
N LEU A 25 -8.35 -0.23 -6.11
CA LEU A 25 -7.75 0.25 -7.36
C LEU A 25 -7.12 -0.90 -8.16
N TRP A 26 -6.36 -1.77 -7.50
CA TRP A 26 -5.74 -2.91 -8.17
C TRP A 26 -6.74 -3.92 -8.72
N VAL A 27 -7.86 -4.14 -8.02
CA VAL A 27 -8.99 -4.92 -8.54
C VAL A 27 -9.55 -4.28 -9.80
N VAL A 28 -9.77 -2.97 -9.82
CA VAL A 28 -10.25 -2.27 -11.03
C VAL A 28 -9.28 -2.41 -12.20
N ILE A 29 -7.97 -2.26 -11.96
CA ILE A 29 -6.93 -2.44 -12.98
C ILE A 29 -6.93 -3.88 -13.51
N PHE A 30 -7.02 -4.87 -12.62
CA PHE A 30 -7.12 -6.27 -13.00
C PHE A 30 -8.35 -6.53 -13.87
N THR A 31 -9.52 -6.03 -13.46
CA THR A 31 -10.76 -6.21 -14.22
C THR A 31 -10.68 -5.53 -15.59
N MET A 32 -10.14 -4.32 -15.69
CA MET A 32 -9.93 -3.64 -16.97
C MET A 32 -8.98 -4.44 -17.89
N ALA A 33 -7.90 -4.99 -17.34
CA ALA A 33 -6.96 -5.82 -18.09
C ALA A 33 -7.58 -7.14 -18.55
N ALA A 34 -8.33 -7.82 -17.67
CA ALA A 34 -9.03 -9.07 -17.96
C ALA A 34 -10.13 -8.90 -19.01
N LEU A 35 -10.86 -7.78 -18.98
CA LEU A 35 -11.88 -7.42 -19.99
C LEU A 35 -11.28 -6.92 -21.30
N GLY A 36 -9.95 -6.79 -21.38
CA GLY A 36 -9.25 -6.36 -22.59
C GLY A 36 -9.27 -4.85 -22.84
N ASN A 37 -9.77 -4.05 -21.90
CA ASN A 37 -9.90 -2.59 -21.96
C ASN A 37 -8.67 -1.85 -21.43
N PHE A 38 -7.55 -2.55 -21.24
CA PHE A 38 -6.31 -1.94 -20.75
C PHE A 38 -5.36 -1.63 -21.93
N PRO A 39 -4.85 -0.38 -22.04
CA PRO A 39 -4.09 0.07 -23.21
C PRO A 39 -2.66 -0.50 -23.31
N GLY A 40 -2.16 -1.16 -22.25
CA GLY A 40 -0.81 -1.73 -22.19
C GLY A 40 -0.77 -3.27 -22.24
N ASN A 41 0.35 -3.84 -21.81
CA ASN A 41 0.50 -5.29 -21.67
C ASN A 41 -0.44 -5.83 -20.58
N LYS A 42 -1.57 -6.41 -21.01
CA LYS A 42 -2.65 -6.90 -20.15
C LYS A 42 -2.16 -7.94 -19.15
N TRP A 43 -1.28 -8.86 -19.58
CA TRP A 43 -0.72 -9.89 -18.71
C TRP A 43 0.15 -9.29 -17.61
N LEU A 44 1.04 -8.36 -17.96
CA LEU A 44 1.86 -7.66 -16.98
C LEU A 44 1.00 -6.86 -16.00
N ALA A 45 -0.05 -6.19 -16.49
CA ALA A 45 -0.98 -5.44 -15.66
C ALA A 45 -1.75 -6.34 -14.68
N MET A 46 -2.20 -7.52 -15.13
CA MET A 46 -2.89 -8.50 -14.28
C MET A 46 -1.95 -9.07 -13.20
N VAL A 47 -0.73 -9.48 -13.57
CA VAL A 47 0.26 -9.99 -12.62
C VAL A 47 0.63 -8.92 -11.61
N GLY A 48 0.89 -7.69 -12.07
CA GLY A 48 1.14 -6.55 -11.21
C GLY A 48 -0.02 -6.28 -10.26
N ALA A 49 -1.26 -6.27 -10.76
CA ALA A 49 -2.44 -6.03 -9.94
C ALA A 49 -2.63 -7.07 -8.83
N VAL A 50 -2.38 -8.34 -9.12
CA VAL A 50 -2.41 -9.39 -8.08
C VAL A 50 -1.29 -9.16 -7.06
N ALA A 51 -0.06 -8.97 -7.52
CA ALA A 51 1.09 -8.79 -6.64
C ALA A 51 0.94 -7.57 -5.72
N PHE A 52 0.58 -6.41 -6.29
CA PHE A 52 0.40 -5.18 -5.54
C PHE A 52 -0.88 -5.19 -4.68
N GLY A 53 -1.96 -5.81 -5.14
CA GLY A 53 -3.15 -6.02 -4.32
C GLY A 53 -2.85 -6.85 -3.07
N LEU A 54 -2.12 -7.97 -3.24
CA LEU A 54 -1.65 -8.79 -2.12
C LEU A 54 -0.68 -8.04 -1.20
N LEU A 55 0.15 -7.16 -1.75
CA LEU A 55 1.07 -6.35 -0.97
C LEU A 55 0.34 -5.37 -0.04
N HIS A 56 -0.71 -4.70 -0.54
CA HIS A 56 -1.57 -3.85 0.29
C HIS A 56 -2.28 -4.66 1.38
N PHE A 57 -2.77 -5.85 1.04
CA PHE A 57 -3.37 -6.76 2.02
C PHE A 57 -2.37 -7.17 3.11
N ALA A 58 -1.14 -7.54 2.73
CA ALA A 58 -0.07 -7.88 3.66
C ALA A 58 0.32 -6.70 4.56
N ILE A 59 0.38 -5.48 4.03
CA ILE A 59 0.64 -4.25 4.81
C ILE A 59 -0.47 -4.04 5.84
N SER A 60 -1.74 -4.14 5.44
CA SER A 60 -2.88 -4.01 6.36
C SER A 60 -2.81 -5.05 7.47
N TRP A 61 -2.60 -6.32 7.11
CA TRP A 61 -2.54 -7.43 8.06
C TRP A 61 -1.37 -7.29 9.04
N LEU A 62 -0.16 -7.02 8.54
CA LEU A 62 1.03 -6.92 9.38
C LEU A 62 1.05 -5.63 10.22
N THR A 63 0.32 -4.58 9.82
CA THR A 63 0.12 -3.38 10.64
C THR A 63 -0.66 -3.69 11.91
N THR A 64 -1.67 -4.55 11.85
CA THR A 64 -2.40 -4.99 13.06
C THR A 64 -1.50 -5.78 14.01
N LYS A 65 -0.59 -6.59 13.45
CA LYS A 65 0.42 -7.34 14.20
C LYS A 65 1.62 -6.49 14.66
N ARG A 66 1.68 -5.21 14.28
CA ARG A 66 2.81 -4.30 14.57
C ARG A 66 4.17 -4.92 14.23
N SER A 67 4.26 -5.56 13.07
CA SER A 67 5.51 -6.19 12.62
C SER A 67 6.42 -5.17 11.93
N HIS A 68 7.72 -5.22 12.20
CA HIS A 68 8.71 -4.40 11.48
C HIS A 68 8.76 -4.70 9.98
N LEU A 69 8.30 -5.88 9.56
CA LEU A 69 8.20 -6.25 8.15
C LEU A 69 7.28 -5.31 7.34
N VAL A 70 6.33 -4.61 7.99
CA VAL A 70 5.45 -3.66 7.29
C VAL A 70 6.25 -2.53 6.63
N ILE A 71 7.34 -2.08 7.27
CA ILE A 71 8.19 -1.02 6.71
C ILE A 71 8.86 -1.51 5.43
N THR A 72 9.40 -2.73 5.44
CA THR A 72 10.00 -3.36 4.26
C THR A 72 8.97 -3.52 3.14
N LEU A 73 7.76 -3.99 3.45
CA LEU A 73 6.69 -4.11 2.45
C LEU A 73 6.25 -2.76 1.90
N GLY A 74 6.21 -1.72 2.74
CA GLY A 74 5.94 -0.34 2.29
C GLY A 74 7.02 0.18 1.33
N TRP A 75 8.29 -0.16 1.56
CA TRP A 75 9.36 0.16 0.61
C TRP A 75 9.21 -0.60 -0.71
N VAL A 76 8.91 -1.90 -0.66
CA VAL A 76 8.66 -2.70 -1.87
C VAL A 76 7.50 -2.12 -2.67
N LEU A 77 6.43 -1.70 -1.99
CA LEU A 77 5.28 -1.06 -2.62
C LEU A 77 5.69 0.24 -3.32
N LEU A 78 6.41 1.11 -2.63
CA LEU A 78 6.88 2.38 -3.18
C LEU A 78 7.77 2.19 -4.41
N VAL A 79 8.73 1.25 -4.36
CA VAL A 79 9.59 0.94 -5.51
C VAL A 79 8.77 0.41 -6.67
N GLY A 80 7.79 -0.44 -6.39
CA GLY A 80 6.88 -0.95 -7.41
C GLY A 80 6.03 0.14 -8.07
N ASP A 81 5.45 1.05 -7.29
CA ASP A 81 4.68 2.19 -7.80
C ASP A 81 5.54 3.15 -8.62
N LEU A 82 6.80 3.37 -8.22
CA LEU A 82 7.78 4.12 -9.01
C LEU A 82 8.10 3.40 -10.32
N GLY A 83 8.25 2.08 -10.29
CA GLY A 83 8.39 1.25 -11.49
C GLY A 83 7.21 1.42 -12.44
N LEU A 84 5.99 1.44 -11.91
CA LEU A 84 4.76 1.66 -12.69
C LEU A 84 4.66 3.06 -13.31
N MET A 85 5.23 4.10 -12.69
CA MET A 85 5.30 5.43 -13.31
C MET A 85 6.00 5.42 -14.67
N PHE A 86 6.97 4.51 -14.87
CA PHE A 86 7.64 4.37 -16.18
C PHE A 86 6.73 3.77 -17.27
N PHE A 87 5.67 3.05 -16.89
CA PHE A 87 4.80 2.32 -17.83
C PHE A 87 3.38 2.91 -17.97
N VAL A 88 2.82 3.54 -16.93
CA VAL A 88 1.36 3.76 -16.79
C VAL A 88 0.95 5.24 -16.62
N THR A 89 1.74 6.17 -17.16
CA THR A 89 1.35 7.60 -17.31
C THR A 89 1.27 8.41 -15.98
N TRP A 90 0.99 9.72 -16.08
CA TRP A 90 0.90 10.67 -14.95
C TRP A 90 -0.07 10.27 -13.83
N ARG A 91 -1.05 9.40 -14.11
CA ARG A 91 -2.00 8.87 -13.12
C ARG A 91 -1.31 8.01 -12.05
N ALA A 92 -0.15 7.42 -12.36
CA ALA A 92 0.68 6.69 -11.41
C ALA A 92 1.33 7.58 -10.34
N VAL A 93 1.39 8.92 -10.54
CA VAL A 93 1.89 9.85 -9.52
C VAL A 93 1.05 9.82 -8.25
N ILE A 94 -0.28 9.67 -8.39
CA ILE A 94 -1.21 9.61 -7.25
C ILE A 94 -0.93 8.37 -6.40
N LEU A 95 -0.64 7.24 -7.04
CA LEU A 95 -0.25 5.98 -6.38
C LEU A 95 1.04 6.15 -5.59
N VAL A 96 2.07 6.74 -6.20
CA VAL A 96 3.35 7.00 -5.52
C VAL A 96 3.16 7.89 -4.30
N ILE A 97 2.39 8.99 -4.41
CA ILE A 97 2.10 9.87 -3.28
C ILE A 97 1.36 9.11 -2.17
N ALA A 98 0.33 8.32 -2.52
CA ALA A 98 -0.41 7.51 -1.56
C ALA A 98 0.49 6.50 -0.82
N SER A 99 1.41 5.86 -1.53
CA SER A 99 2.37 4.91 -0.97
C SER A 99 3.41 5.57 -0.08
N VAL A 100 3.86 6.79 -0.41
CA VAL A 100 4.70 7.60 0.50
C VAL A 100 3.94 7.91 1.80
N VAL A 101 2.69 8.35 1.72
CA VAL A 101 1.86 8.62 2.91
C VAL A 101 1.67 7.36 3.75
N LEU A 102 1.41 6.22 3.09
CA LEU A 102 1.26 4.91 3.74
C LEU A 102 2.55 4.49 4.46
N LEU A 103 3.71 4.66 3.82
CA LEU A 103 5.02 4.33 4.39
C LEU A 103 5.33 5.23 5.61
N LEU A 104 5.10 6.54 5.50
CA LEU A 104 5.32 7.48 6.61
C LEU A 104 4.40 7.17 7.81
N ALA A 105 3.12 6.88 7.54
CA ALA A 105 2.18 6.48 8.58
C ALA A 105 2.62 5.18 9.28
N THR A 106 3.06 4.19 8.49
CA THR A 106 3.58 2.91 8.99
C THR A 106 4.80 3.12 9.90
N ILE A 107 5.81 3.87 9.44
CA ILE A 107 7.02 4.15 10.22
C ILE A 107 6.67 4.84 11.53
N ARG A 108 5.75 5.81 11.50
CA ARG A 108 5.30 6.53 12.69
C ARG A 108 4.60 5.61 13.69
N VAL A 109 3.76 4.69 13.22
CA VAL A 109 3.11 3.68 14.08
C VAL A 109 4.14 2.75 14.69
N MET A 110 5.07 2.23 13.90
CA MET A 110 6.09 1.30 14.38
C MET A 110 7.03 1.93 15.41
N ARG A 111 7.48 3.17 15.18
CA ARG A 111 8.30 3.93 16.16
C ARG A 111 7.57 4.29 17.45
N SER A 112 6.23 4.20 17.47
CA SER A 112 5.43 4.48 18.67
C SER A 112 5.27 3.26 19.59
N VAL A 113 5.75 2.09 19.16
CA VAL A 113 5.83 0.88 19.97
C VAL A 113 7.19 0.90 20.67
N PRO A 114 7.26 0.96 22.02
CA PRO A 114 8.52 0.80 22.71
C PRO A 114 9.07 -0.60 22.42
N ASP A 115 10.35 -0.69 22.08
CA ASP A 115 11.06 -1.96 21.91
C ASP A 115 10.96 -2.71 23.25
N THR A 116 10.03 -3.68 23.34
CA THR A 116 10.01 -4.60 24.48
C THR A 116 11.12 -5.61 24.24
N PRO A 117 12.08 -5.74 25.18
CA PRO A 117 13.14 -6.75 25.10
C PRO A 117 12.58 -8.17 25.15
#